data_AF-A0A7Z0IIL2-F1
#
_entry.id   AF-A0A7Z0IIL2-F1
#
_cell.length_a   1.000
_cell.length_b   1.000
_cell.length_c   1.000
_cell.angle_alpha   90.00
_cell.angle_beta   90.00
_cell.angle_gamma   90.00
#
_symmetry.space_group_name_H-M   'P 1'
#
loop_
_entity.id
_entity.type
_entity.pdbx_description
1 polymer ?
#
loop_
_entity_poly.entity_id
_entity_poly.type
_entity_poly.pdbx_seq_one_letter_code
_entity_poly.pdbx_strand_id
1 'polypeptide(L)'
;MVIEVAADGSALGNPGPAGWAWYVDEDCWAAGGWPYGTNNQGELTAVLELFRATRGLDEQVVLLCDSQYVIRSVTEWMPGWKRRGWRKSNGSPVQNASLMQAIDTELQDRNYRFEWVKGHGDHPLNIAADRRAHAAASAFQAGEPAQTGPGWTRIIGKKDSKPINPYEAPTPAATLFDDVDVPVTYTLELDSDESERLIGRAADDGVPVRQYLQTIVRDHLAHSSGNI
;
A
#
# COMPACT_ATOMS: atom_id res chain seq x y z
N MET A 1 8.59 28.24 8.61
CA MET A 1 9.59 27.22 8.99
C MET A 1 9.50 26.08 7.98
N VAL A 2 10.60 25.37 7.72
CA VAL A 2 10.60 24.19 6.83
C VAL A 2 10.80 22.95 7.69
N ILE A 3 9.99 21.91 7.45
CA ILE A 3 10.09 20.63 8.14
C ILE A 3 10.52 19.57 7.13
N GLU A 4 11.66 18.95 7.38
CA GLU A 4 12.14 17.80 6.60
C GLU A 4 11.56 16.51 7.17
N VAL A 5 11.00 15.68 6.30
CA VAL A 5 10.40 14.40 6.64
C VAL A 5 10.82 13.38 5.61
N ALA A 6 11.22 12.18 6.01
CA ALA A 6 11.41 11.07 5.09
C ALA A 6 10.18 10.15 5.08
N ALA A 7 9.86 9.57 3.94
CA ALA A 7 8.82 8.55 3.81
C ALA A 7 9.33 7.40 2.95
N ASP A 8 9.09 6.17 3.42
CA ASP A 8 9.56 4.95 2.77
C ASP A 8 8.59 3.78 2.94
N GLY A 9 8.71 2.79 2.06
CA GLY A 9 7.95 1.56 2.04
C GLY A 9 8.83 0.34 1.88
N SER A 10 8.42 -0.78 2.47
CA SER A 10 9.12 -2.05 2.38
C SER A 10 8.15 -3.17 2.06
N ALA A 11 8.59 -4.18 1.31
CA ALA A 11 7.86 -5.43 1.14
C ALA A 11 8.80 -6.64 1.19
N LEU A 12 8.46 -7.63 2.02
CA LEU A 12 9.16 -8.91 2.18
C LEU A 12 8.69 -9.89 1.11
N GLY A 13 9.18 -9.70 -0.11
CA GLY A 13 8.60 -10.26 -1.33
C GLY A 13 7.66 -9.24 -1.98
N ASN A 14 7.58 -9.24 -3.32
CA ASN A 14 6.85 -8.21 -4.07
C ASN A 14 5.93 -8.85 -5.13
N PRO A 15 4.71 -9.30 -4.76
CA PRO A 15 4.01 -9.01 -3.50
C PRO A 15 4.38 -9.91 -2.31
N GLY A 16 4.17 -9.41 -1.09
CA GLY A 16 4.45 -10.06 0.20
C GLY A 16 4.02 -9.19 1.39
N PRO A 17 4.33 -9.58 2.65
CA PRO A 17 4.12 -8.71 3.82
C PRO A 17 4.79 -7.37 3.60
N ALA A 18 4.06 -6.28 3.80
CA ALA A 18 4.54 -4.95 3.46
C ALA A 18 4.30 -3.96 4.60
N GLY A 19 5.12 -2.92 4.61
CA GLY A 19 5.13 -1.88 5.62
C GLY A 19 5.41 -0.52 4.99
N TRP A 20 5.06 0.50 5.74
CA TRP A 20 5.25 1.91 5.39
C TRP A 20 5.68 2.66 6.64
N ALA A 21 6.44 3.74 6.46
CA ALA A 21 6.76 4.65 7.53
C ALA A 21 7.05 6.05 7.01
N TRP A 22 6.71 7.06 7.81
CA TRP A 22 7.28 8.40 7.67
C TRP A 22 7.98 8.78 8.98
N TYR A 23 9.03 9.59 8.86
CA TYR A 23 9.93 9.88 9.97
C TYR A 23 10.44 11.32 9.92
N VAL A 24 10.28 12.01 11.05
CA VAL A 24 10.86 13.35 11.28
C VAL A 24 11.99 13.25 12.30
N ASP A 25 11.68 12.65 13.46
CA ASP A 25 12.59 12.34 14.56
C ASP A 25 11.98 11.22 15.43
N GLU A 26 12.67 10.79 16.48
CA GLU A 26 12.24 9.68 17.34
C GLU A 26 10.92 9.97 18.11
N ASP A 27 10.57 11.25 18.28
CA ASP A 27 9.34 11.69 18.95
C ASP A 27 8.21 12.01 17.95
N CYS A 28 8.49 12.03 16.65
CA CYS A 28 7.57 12.40 15.58
C CYS A 28 7.74 11.49 14.36
N TRP A 29 7.10 10.33 14.40
CA TRP A 29 7.08 9.35 13.31
C TRP A 29 5.83 8.47 13.39
N ALA A 30 5.47 7.86 12.27
CA ALA A 30 4.49 6.78 12.26
C ALA A 30 4.85 5.68 11.27
N ALA A 31 4.37 4.47 11.56
CA ALA A 31 4.54 3.31 10.69
C ALA A 31 3.31 2.39 10.74
N GLY A 32 3.20 1.51 9.77
CA GLY A 32 2.16 0.50 9.69
C GLY A 32 2.44 -0.46 8.55
N GLY A 33 1.51 -1.36 8.28
CA GLY A 33 1.69 -2.37 7.24
C GLY A 33 0.49 -3.28 7.07
N TRP A 34 0.69 -4.35 6.31
CA TRP A 34 -0.32 -5.36 6.04
C TRP A 34 0.32 -6.70 5.61
N PRO A 35 -0.38 -7.84 5.74
CA PRO A 35 0.18 -9.16 5.42
C PRO A 35 0.52 -9.39 3.95
N TYR A 36 -0.10 -8.66 3.02
CA TYR A 36 0.10 -8.86 1.58
C TYR A 36 -0.07 -7.58 0.73
N GLY A 37 1.00 -7.13 0.10
CA GLY A 37 0.99 -6.10 -0.93
C GLY A 37 2.39 -5.85 -1.49
N THR A 38 2.60 -4.68 -2.08
CA THR A 38 3.81 -4.37 -2.85
C THR A 38 4.62 -3.23 -2.24
N ASN A 39 5.89 -3.11 -2.63
CA ASN A 39 6.74 -2.00 -2.19
C ASN A 39 6.12 -0.65 -2.55
N ASN A 40 5.67 -0.50 -3.80
CA ASN A 40 5.02 0.72 -4.29
C ASN A 40 3.77 1.10 -3.49
N GLN A 41 3.00 0.13 -2.99
CA GLN A 41 1.88 0.41 -2.10
C GLN A 41 2.35 0.92 -0.75
N GLY A 42 3.41 0.32 -0.18
CA GLY A 42 4.07 0.80 1.04
C GLY A 42 4.55 2.25 0.91
N GLU A 43 5.33 2.54 -0.13
CA GLU A 43 5.90 3.87 -0.36
C GLU A 43 4.80 4.93 -0.56
N LEU A 44 3.77 4.65 -1.37
CA LEU A 44 2.63 5.57 -1.56
C LEU A 44 1.83 5.76 -0.27
N THR A 45 1.66 4.71 0.53
CA THR A 45 0.93 4.80 1.80
C THR A 45 1.70 5.64 2.81
N ALA A 46 3.04 5.54 2.87
CA ALA A 46 3.85 6.39 3.73
C ALA A 46 3.61 7.88 3.44
N VAL A 47 3.57 8.26 2.16
CA VAL A 47 3.25 9.64 1.74
C VAL A 47 1.82 10.04 2.10
N LEU A 48 0.84 9.17 1.83
CA LEU A 48 -0.56 9.43 2.16
C LEU A 48 -0.76 9.66 3.67
N GLU A 49 -0.19 8.79 4.50
CA GLU A 49 -0.30 8.87 5.95
C GLU A 49 0.43 10.09 6.52
N LEU A 50 1.58 10.47 5.93
CA LEU A 50 2.22 11.74 6.28
C LEU A 50 1.29 12.91 5.98
N PHE A 51 0.67 12.93 4.80
CA PHE A 51 -0.24 14.01 4.42
C PHE A 51 -1.44 14.09 5.37
N ARG A 52 -2.03 12.95 5.75
CA ARG A 52 -3.11 12.89 6.74
C ARG A 52 -2.68 13.41 8.10
N ALA A 53 -1.51 13.02 8.58
CA ALA A 53 -0.99 13.38 9.89
C ALA A 53 -0.70 14.88 10.06
N THR A 54 -0.50 15.58 8.94
CA THR A 54 -0.08 16.98 8.90
C THR A 54 -1.18 17.92 8.43
N ARG A 55 -2.45 17.46 8.35
CA ARG A 55 -3.58 18.32 8.00
C ARG A 55 -3.63 19.56 8.91
N GLY A 56 -3.79 20.74 8.31
CA GLY A 56 -3.79 22.02 9.00
C GLY A 56 -2.40 22.60 9.34
N LEU A 57 -1.32 21.93 8.93
CA LEU A 57 0.04 22.47 9.03
C LEU A 57 0.24 23.59 8.00
N ASP A 58 0.71 24.75 8.45
CA ASP A 58 1.00 25.92 7.61
C ASP A 58 2.46 25.90 7.09
N GLU A 59 3.34 25.21 7.80
CA GLU A 59 4.75 25.05 7.44
C GLU A 59 4.94 24.29 6.14
N GLN A 60 5.98 24.66 5.41
CA GLN A 60 6.42 23.88 4.26
C GLN A 60 7.00 22.54 4.71
N VAL A 61 6.57 21.47 4.07
CA VAL A 61 7.16 20.14 4.26
C VAL A 61 8.04 19.79 3.06
N VAL A 62 9.30 19.48 3.33
CA VAL A 62 10.22 18.88 2.37
C VAL A 62 10.21 17.37 2.61
N LEU A 63 9.64 16.64 1.66
CA LEU A 63 9.46 15.19 1.72
C LEU A 63 10.58 14.49 0.96
N LEU A 64 11.41 13.77 1.71
CA LEU A 64 12.52 12.97 1.22
C LEU A 64 12.00 11.57 0.88
N CYS A 65 12.19 11.15 -0.36
CA CYS A 65 11.87 9.80 -0.82
C CYS A 65 13.01 9.31 -1.74
N ASP A 66 13.34 8.04 -1.67
CA ASP A 66 14.21 7.39 -2.66
C ASP A 66 13.45 6.78 -3.83
N SER A 67 12.13 6.59 -3.68
CA SER A 67 11.24 6.14 -4.75
C SER A 67 11.00 7.20 -5.81
N GLN A 68 11.64 7.02 -6.96
CA GLN A 68 11.31 7.78 -8.17
C GLN A 68 9.86 7.51 -8.62
N TYR A 69 9.33 6.32 -8.36
CA TYR A 69 7.94 6.00 -8.70
C TYR A 69 6.97 6.92 -7.95
N VAL A 70 7.13 7.08 -6.63
CA VAL A 70 6.29 7.97 -5.83
C VAL A 70 6.43 9.42 -6.28
N ILE A 71 7.67 9.93 -6.37
CA ILE A 71 7.94 11.33 -6.72
C ILE A 71 7.29 11.67 -8.07
N ARG A 72 7.51 10.84 -9.10
CA ARG A 72 6.97 11.08 -10.44
C ARG A 72 5.46 10.86 -10.51
N SER A 73 4.94 9.88 -9.77
CA SER A 73 3.48 9.65 -9.69
C SER A 73 2.76 10.88 -9.17
N VAL A 74 3.28 11.53 -8.14
CA VAL A 74 2.65 12.71 -7.54
C VAL A 74 2.92 13.99 -8.35
N THR A 75 4.17 14.21 -8.77
CA THR A 75 4.57 15.51 -9.34
C THR A 75 4.42 15.59 -10.87
N GLU A 76 4.56 14.49 -11.60
CA GLU A 76 4.54 14.48 -13.07
C GLU A 76 3.27 13.85 -13.65
N TRP A 77 2.86 12.68 -13.13
CA TRP A 77 1.86 11.84 -13.81
C TRP A 77 0.44 12.09 -13.35
N MET A 78 0.22 12.35 -12.05
CA MET A 78 -1.09 12.60 -11.45
C MET A 78 -1.92 13.65 -12.21
N PRO A 79 -1.39 14.83 -12.61
CA PRO A 79 -2.17 15.80 -13.38
C PRO A 79 -2.70 15.23 -14.71
N GLY A 80 -1.90 14.40 -15.37
CA GLY A 80 -2.29 13.71 -16.61
C GLY A 80 -3.35 12.64 -16.37
N TRP A 81 -3.21 11.85 -15.30
CA TRP A 81 -4.17 10.82 -14.92
C TRP A 81 -5.52 11.41 -14.53
N LYS A 82 -5.55 12.51 -13.76
CA LYS A 82 -6.78 13.23 -13.41
C LYS A 82 -7.58 13.65 -14.64
N ARG A 83 -6.90 14.25 -15.63
CA ARG A 83 -7.53 14.65 -16.91
C ARG A 83 -8.10 13.48 -17.71
N ARG A 84 -7.62 12.26 -17.48
CA ARG A 84 -8.04 11.04 -18.19
C ARG A 84 -8.93 10.13 -17.34
N GLY A 85 -9.50 10.65 -16.25
CA GLY A 85 -10.33 9.85 -15.35
C GLY A 85 -9.59 8.66 -14.74
N TRP A 86 -8.33 8.86 -14.36
CA TRP A 86 -7.45 7.85 -13.76
C TRP A 86 -7.17 6.63 -14.64
N ARG A 87 -7.08 6.85 -15.96
CA ARG A 87 -6.71 5.84 -16.97
C ARG A 87 -5.41 6.18 -17.69
N LYS A 88 -4.68 5.15 -18.07
CA LYS A 88 -3.47 5.23 -18.93
C LYS A 88 -3.88 5.51 -20.39
N SER A 89 -2.90 5.84 -21.24
CA SER A 89 -3.13 6.10 -22.67
C SER A 89 -3.74 4.92 -23.43
N ASN A 90 -3.47 3.69 -22.98
CA ASN A 90 -4.03 2.46 -23.53
C ASN A 90 -5.42 2.10 -22.96
N GLY A 91 -6.07 3.02 -22.22
CA GLY A 91 -7.40 2.83 -21.65
C GLY A 91 -7.47 2.03 -20.35
N SER A 92 -6.40 1.30 -19.99
CA SER A 92 -6.36 0.55 -18.74
C SER A 92 -6.27 1.46 -17.50
N PRO A 93 -6.76 1.02 -16.34
CA PRO A 93 -6.65 1.79 -15.10
C PRO A 93 -5.20 2.11 -14.73
N VAL A 94 -5.00 3.24 -14.06
CA VAL A 94 -3.72 3.57 -13.41
C VAL A 94 -3.47 2.59 -12.27
N GLN A 95 -2.25 2.09 -12.16
CA GLN A 95 -1.87 1.23 -11.03
C GLN A 95 -1.94 2.04 -9.74
N ASN A 96 -2.47 1.45 -8.66
CA ASN A 96 -2.69 2.14 -7.39
C ASN A 96 -3.62 3.36 -7.49
N ALA A 97 -4.56 3.40 -8.44
CA ALA A 97 -5.44 4.54 -8.66
C ALA A 97 -6.17 5.02 -7.40
N SER A 98 -6.63 4.11 -6.54
CA SER A 98 -7.31 4.47 -5.29
C SER A 98 -6.39 5.20 -4.30
N LEU A 99 -5.15 4.73 -4.13
CA LEU A 99 -4.14 5.41 -3.31
C LEU A 99 -3.79 6.77 -3.89
N MET A 100 -3.58 6.84 -5.21
CA MET A 100 -3.25 8.11 -5.87
C MET A 100 -4.38 9.15 -5.76
N GLN A 101 -5.64 8.72 -5.83
CA GLN A 101 -6.80 9.58 -5.60
C GLN A 101 -6.88 10.09 -4.17
N ALA A 102 -6.57 9.23 -3.19
CA ALA A 102 -6.48 9.64 -1.80
C ALA A 102 -5.35 10.67 -1.59
N ILE A 103 -4.17 10.43 -2.16
CA ILE A 103 -3.03 11.38 -2.12
C ILE A 103 -3.43 12.72 -2.76
N ASP A 104 -4.08 12.71 -3.92
CA ASP A 104 -4.56 13.92 -4.59
C ASP A 104 -5.52 14.73 -3.70
N THR A 105 -6.38 14.05 -2.96
CA THR A 105 -7.32 14.68 -2.02
C THR A 105 -6.57 15.35 -0.86
N GLU A 106 -5.57 14.66 -0.28
CA GLU A 106 -4.81 15.18 0.86
C GLU A 106 -3.79 16.26 0.50
N LEU A 107 -3.44 16.41 -0.78
CA LEU A 107 -2.45 17.38 -1.26
C LEU A 107 -3.06 18.76 -1.54
N GLN A 108 -4.38 18.88 -1.64
CA GLN A 108 -5.05 20.13 -2.04
C GLN A 108 -4.75 21.29 -1.07
N ASP A 109 -4.28 22.41 -1.63
CA ASP A 109 -3.95 23.64 -0.90
C ASP A 109 -2.84 23.50 0.16
N ARG A 110 -1.86 22.61 -0.08
CA ARG A 110 -0.75 22.36 0.86
C ARG A 110 0.63 22.59 0.25
N ASN A 111 1.57 23.00 1.10
CA ASN A 111 2.93 23.36 0.69
C ASN A 111 3.92 22.18 0.87
N TYR A 112 3.88 21.24 -0.06
CA TYR A 112 4.83 20.13 -0.13
C TYR A 112 5.85 20.31 -1.25
N ARG A 113 7.11 19.99 -0.96
CA ARG A 113 8.17 19.81 -1.95
C ARG A 113 8.75 18.41 -1.79
N PHE A 114 8.83 17.67 -2.89
CA PHE A 114 9.54 16.39 -2.92
C PHE A 114 11.03 16.62 -3.21
N GLU A 115 11.88 15.85 -2.55
CA GLU A 115 13.31 15.79 -2.82
C GLU A 115 13.75 14.33 -2.91
N TRP A 116 14.37 13.98 -4.03
CA TRP A 116 14.85 12.63 -4.25
C TRP A 116 16.17 12.43 -3.51
N VAL A 117 16.23 11.39 -2.68
CA VAL A 117 17.46 10.93 -2.05
C VAL A 117 17.86 9.57 -2.62
N LYS A 118 19.14 9.24 -2.56
CA LYS A 118 19.60 7.94 -3.02
C LYS A 118 19.21 6.86 -2.00
N GLY A 119 18.45 5.85 -2.44
CA GLY A 119 18.11 4.69 -1.62
C GLY A 119 19.35 3.90 -1.18
N HIS A 120 19.31 3.37 0.04
CA HIS A 120 20.46 2.79 0.75
C HIS A 120 21.69 3.72 0.83
N GLY A 121 21.50 5.03 0.65
CA GLY A 121 22.51 6.05 0.90
C GLY A 121 22.52 6.50 2.37
N ASP A 122 23.41 7.43 2.69
CA ASP A 122 23.70 7.81 4.08
C ASP A 122 22.74 8.86 4.67
N HIS A 123 21.56 9.11 4.07
CA HIS A 123 20.64 10.14 4.58
C HIS A 123 19.93 9.66 5.85
N PRO A 124 20.19 10.25 7.04
CA PRO A 124 19.74 9.65 8.31
C PRO A 124 18.23 9.52 8.44
N LEU A 125 17.46 10.50 7.95
CA LEU A 125 16.00 10.44 7.97
C LEU A 125 15.45 9.30 7.10
N ASN A 126 16.02 9.09 5.90
CA ASN A 126 15.58 8.02 5.00
C ASN A 126 15.92 6.64 5.58
N ILE A 127 17.13 6.47 6.12
CA ILE A 127 17.52 5.23 6.83
C ILE A 127 16.55 4.94 7.99
N ALA A 128 16.15 5.98 8.74
CA ALA A 128 15.23 5.83 9.85
C ALA A 128 13.80 5.46 9.42
N ALA A 129 13.34 5.95 8.26
CA ALA A 129 12.07 5.57 7.64
C ALA A 129 12.12 4.14 7.08
N ASP A 130 13.13 3.80 6.28
CA ASP A 130 13.38 2.45 5.73
C ASP A 130 13.35 1.38 6.84
N ARG A 131 14.15 1.59 7.90
CA ARG A 131 14.21 0.69 9.06
C ARG A 131 12.84 0.44 9.67
N ARG A 132 11.99 1.47 9.77
CA ARG A 132 10.64 1.39 10.36
C ARG A 132 9.65 0.70 9.43
N ALA A 133 9.70 1.00 8.13
CA ALA A 133 8.88 0.34 7.13
C ALA A 133 9.21 -1.16 7.05
N HIS A 134 10.49 -1.52 7.07
CA HIS A 134 10.96 -2.90 7.10
C HIS A 134 10.57 -3.62 8.40
N ALA A 135 10.71 -2.96 9.55
CA ALA A 135 10.27 -3.52 10.83
C ALA A 135 8.76 -3.79 10.85
N ALA A 136 7.95 -2.88 10.29
CA ALA A 136 6.52 -3.09 10.15
C ALA A 136 6.21 -4.29 9.24
N ALA A 137 6.82 -4.37 8.05
CA ALA A 137 6.65 -5.52 7.15
C ALA A 137 7.04 -6.86 7.82
N SER A 138 8.12 -6.85 8.61
CA SER A 138 8.58 -8.02 9.37
C SER A 138 7.61 -8.44 10.47
N ALA A 139 7.02 -7.47 11.20
CA ALA A 139 5.99 -7.77 12.20
C ALA A 139 4.77 -8.44 11.54
N PHE A 140 4.33 -7.96 10.38
CA PHE A 140 3.25 -8.59 9.62
C PHE A 140 3.61 -9.98 9.09
N GLN A 141 4.87 -10.22 8.70
CA GLN A 141 5.34 -11.56 8.35
C GLN A 141 5.30 -12.52 9.55
N ALA A 142 5.63 -12.03 10.74
CA ALA A 142 5.63 -12.80 11.98
C ALA A 142 4.23 -12.97 12.61
N GLY A 143 3.22 -12.26 12.13
CA GLY A 143 1.88 -12.22 12.76
C GLY A 143 1.85 -11.41 14.06
N GLU A 144 2.79 -10.50 14.24
CA GLU A 144 2.96 -9.66 15.43
C GLU A 144 2.42 -8.23 15.20
N PRO A 145 2.03 -7.51 16.26
CA PRO A 145 1.65 -6.11 16.13
C PRO A 145 2.86 -5.24 15.73
N ALA A 146 2.73 -4.51 14.63
CA ALA A 146 3.72 -3.52 14.21
C ALA A 146 3.74 -2.31 15.16
N GLN A 147 4.93 -1.75 15.41
CA GLN A 147 5.04 -0.47 16.11
C GLN A 147 4.51 0.65 15.23
N THR A 148 3.57 1.43 15.73
CA THR A 148 2.92 2.49 14.96
C THR A 148 3.53 3.88 15.13
N GLY A 149 4.40 4.06 16.13
CA GLY A 149 5.03 5.33 16.46
C GLY A 149 4.14 6.31 17.24
N PRO A 150 4.70 7.43 17.72
CA PRO A 150 3.98 8.45 18.48
C PRO A 150 3.03 9.31 17.62
N GLY A 151 3.08 9.20 16.29
CA GLY A 151 2.33 10.04 15.38
C GLY A 151 2.95 11.44 15.23
N TRP A 152 2.18 12.38 14.71
CA TRP A 152 2.65 13.75 14.48
C TRP A 152 2.58 14.56 15.77
N THR A 153 3.73 14.94 16.30
CA THR A 153 3.84 15.63 17.60
C THR A 153 4.30 17.08 17.48
N ARG A 154 4.65 17.53 16.27
CA ARG A 154 5.01 18.94 16.02
C ARG A 154 3.75 19.81 16.04
N ILE A 155 3.84 20.99 16.64
CA ILE A 155 2.69 21.89 16.85
C ILE A 155 2.07 22.26 15.50
N ILE A 156 0.80 21.88 15.32
CA ILE A 156 -0.06 22.37 14.24
C ILE A 156 -0.61 23.72 14.70
N GLY A 157 -0.44 24.78 13.92
CA GLY A 157 -0.94 26.12 14.25
C GLY A 157 -2.41 26.08 14.68
N LYS A 158 -2.75 26.79 15.78
CA LYS A 158 -4.12 26.86 16.31
C LYS A 158 -5.10 27.41 15.27
N LYS A 159 -5.81 26.52 14.58
CA LYS A 159 -7.18 26.73 14.10
C LYS A 159 -7.96 25.45 14.35
N ASP A 160 -8.74 25.46 15.43
CA ASP A 160 -9.88 24.58 15.73
C ASP A 160 -9.91 23.22 15.02
N SER A 161 -9.00 22.33 15.38
CA SER A 161 -9.16 20.90 15.07
C SER A 161 -9.45 20.13 16.36
N LYS A 162 -10.62 19.49 16.40
CA LYS A 162 -10.94 18.48 17.41
C LYS A 162 -9.87 17.38 17.34
N PRO A 163 -9.47 16.77 18.47
CA PRO A 163 -8.62 15.59 18.45
C PRO A 163 -9.29 14.50 17.61
N ILE A 164 -8.65 14.10 16.52
CA ILE A 164 -9.08 12.97 15.69
C ILE A 164 -8.41 11.73 16.28
N ASN A 165 -9.21 10.76 16.69
CA ASN A 165 -8.76 9.42 17.06
C ASN A 165 -8.15 8.75 15.81
N PRO A 166 -6.86 8.34 15.81
CA PRO A 166 -6.20 7.82 14.63
C PRO A 166 -6.60 6.38 14.25
N TYR A 167 -7.44 5.70 15.04
CA TYR A 167 -7.95 4.38 14.69
C TYR A 167 -9.46 4.29 14.96
N GLU A 168 -10.22 4.57 13.91
CA GLU A 168 -11.52 3.93 13.70
C GLU A 168 -11.36 3.06 12.46
N ALA A 169 -11.36 1.74 12.65
CA ALA A 169 -11.36 0.80 11.54
C ALA A 169 -12.51 1.18 10.60
N PRO A 170 -12.31 1.23 9.27
CA PRO A 170 -13.39 1.58 8.36
C PRO A 170 -14.55 0.60 8.58
N THR A 171 -15.68 1.12 9.04
CA THR A 171 -16.95 0.40 9.08
C THR A 171 -17.25 -0.10 7.66
N PRO A 172 -17.66 -1.37 7.45
CA PRO A 172 -17.94 -1.86 6.11
C PRO A 172 -19.10 -1.08 5.53
N ALA A 173 -18.82 -0.23 4.53
CA ALA A 173 -19.88 0.40 3.76
C ALA A 173 -20.60 -0.69 2.97
N ALA A 174 -21.89 -0.84 3.25
CA ALA A 174 -22.78 -1.73 2.52
C ALA A 174 -22.81 -1.35 1.03
N THR A 175 -22.56 -2.37 0.22
CA THR A 175 -22.81 -2.58 -1.22
C THR A 175 -23.56 -1.49 -1.99
N LEU A 176 -22.90 -0.93 -3.02
CA LEU A 176 -23.57 -0.35 -4.19
C LEU A 176 -22.73 -0.61 -5.46
N PHE A 177 -23.15 -1.65 -6.19
CA PHE A 177 -22.88 -2.02 -7.59
C PHE A 177 -21.47 -2.52 -8.00
N ASP A 178 -21.42 -3.86 -8.14
CA ASP A 178 -21.18 -4.65 -9.35
C ASP A 178 -20.01 -4.34 -10.31
N ASP A 179 -19.35 -5.45 -10.68
CA ASP A 179 -18.40 -5.66 -11.77
C ASP A 179 -17.01 -5.03 -11.67
N VAL A 180 -16.26 -5.47 -10.66
CA VAL A 180 -14.79 -5.42 -10.73
C VAL A 180 -14.25 -6.82 -10.47
N ASP A 181 -13.40 -7.28 -11.37
CA ASP A 181 -12.68 -8.56 -11.34
C ASP A 181 -11.67 -8.55 -10.17
N VAL A 182 -12.19 -8.65 -8.94
CA VAL A 182 -11.39 -8.75 -7.72
C VAL A 182 -10.87 -10.18 -7.64
N PRO A 183 -9.56 -10.43 -7.48
CA PRO A 183 -9.07 -11.79 -7.30
C PRO A 183 -9.65 -12.37 -6.01
N VAL A 184 -10.63 -13.26 -6.16
CA VAL A 184 -11.21 -14.01 -5.06
C VAL A 184 -10.24 -15.11 -4.68
N THR A 185 -9.80 -15.10 -3.42
CA THR A 185 -9.00 -16.20 -2.87
C THR A 185 -9.94 -17.24 -2.29
N TYR A 186 -9.91 -18.45 -2.85
CA TYR A 186 -10.62 -19.60 -2.32
C TYR A 186 -9.65 -20.48 -1.53
N THR A 187 -10.01 -20.80 -0.29
CA THR A 187 -9.33 -21.83 0.50
C THR A 187 -10.18 -23.08 0.44
N LEU A 188 -9.60 -24.16 -0.09
CA LEU A 188 -10.23 -25.48 -0.13
C LEU A 188 -9.45 -26.40 0.80
N GLU A 189 -10.15 -27.00 1.76
CA GLU A 189 -9.60 -28.10 2.55
C GLU A 189 -9.95 -29.41 1.84
N LEU A 190 -8.94 -30.19 1.50
CA LEU A 190 -9.09 -31.52 0.91
C LEU A 190 -8.83 -32.56 1.99
N ASP A 191 -9.62 -33.62 2.00
CA ASP A 191 -9.27 -34.78 2.82
C ASP A 191 -8.06 -35.54 2.23
N SER A 192 -7.55 -36.52 2.98
CA SER A 192 -6.37 -37.28 2.59
C SER A 192 -6.55 -38.02 1.26
N ASP A 193 -7.74 -38.58 1.03
CA ASP A 193 -8.03 -39.41 -0.13
C ASP A 193 -8.20 -38.53 -1.38
N GLU A 194 -8.81 -37.36 -1.24
CA GLU A 194 -8.93 -36.35 -2.30
C GLU A 194 -7.56 -35.76 -2.68
N SER A 195 -6.71 -35.47 -1.69
CA SER A 195 -5.35 -34.98 -1.91
C SER A 195 -4.50 -35.99 -2.67
N GLU A 196 -4.55 -37.27 -2.30
CA GLU A 196 -3.81 -38.34 -2.99
C GLU A 196 -4.27 -38.51 -4.44
N ARG A 197 -5.59 -38.45 -4.69
CA ARG A 197 -6.14 -38.54 -6.05
C ARG A 197 -5.73 -37.35 -6.91
N LEU A 198 -5.68 -36.14 -6.33
CA LEU A 198 -5.23 -34.94 -7.03
C LEU A 198 -3.75 -35.03 -7.42
N ILE A 199 -2.90 -35.49 -6.49
CA ILE A 199 -1.47 -35.66 -6.72
C ILE A 199 -1.21 -36.74 -7.78
N GLY A 200 -1.92 -37.87 -7.71
CA GLY A 200 -1.79 -38.96 -8.69
C GLY A 200 -2.13 -38.51 -10.11
N ARG A 201 -3.25 -37.81 -10.29
CA ARG A 201 -3.66 -37.30 -11.61
C ARG A 201 -2.71 -36.24 -12.15
N ALA A 202 -2.20 -35.35 -11.30
CA ALA A 202 -1.19 -34.38 -11.71
C ALA A 202 0.09 -35.06 -12.20
N ALA A 203 0.49 -36.17 -11.55
CA ALA A 203 1.64 -36.96 -11.95
C ALA A 203 1.42 -37.71 -13.27
N ASP A 204 0.24 -38.30 -13.49
CA ASP A 204 -0.13 -38.94 -14.75
C ASP A 204 -0.10 -37.96 -15.94
N ASP A 205 -0.50 -36.71 -15.70
CA ASP A 205 -0.47 -35.62 -16.68
C ASP A 205 0.90 -34.91 -16.77
N GLY A 206 1.89 -35.33 -15.97
CA GLY A 206 3.26 -34.83 -15.99
C GLY A 206 3.43 -33.36 -15.56
N VAL A 207 2.50 -32.84 -14.75
CA VAL A 207 2.48 -31.42 -14.33
C VAL A 207 2.52 -31.26 -12.81
N PRO A 208 3.08 -30.15 -12.27
CA PRO A 208 3.05 -29.89 -10.84
C PRO A 208 1.61 -29.79 -10.29
N VAL A 209 1.36 -30.35 -9.11
CA VAL A 209 0.01 -30.40 -8.49
C VAL A 209 -0.66 -29.02 -8.38
N ARG A 210 0.11 -27.96 -8.09
CA ARG A 210 -0.40 -26.58 -8.06
C ARG A 210 -0.92 -26.14 -9.42
N GLN A 211 -0.19 -26.45 -10.50
CA GLN A 211 -0.58 -26.09 -11.85
C GLN A 211 -1.79 -26.91 -12.30
N TYR A 212 -1.84 -28.20 -11.94
CA TYR A 212 -2.98 -29.07 -12.19
C TYR A 212 -4.27 -28.55 -11.53
N LEU A 213 -4.18 -28.18 -10.25
CA LEU A 213 -5.30 -27.61 -9.48
C LEU A 213 -5.77 -26.26 -10.07
N GLN A 214 -4.84 -25.41 -10.51
CA GLN A 214 -5.19 -24.15 -11.17
C GLN A 214 -5.95 -24.37 -12.48
N THR A 215 -5.61 -25.41 -13.25
CA THR A 215 -6.34 -25.78 -14.46
C THR A 215 -7.74 -26.28 -14.13
N ILE A 216 -7.91 -27.17 -13.16
CA ILE A 216 -9.22 -27.67 -12.73
C ILE A 216 -10.14 -26.51 -12.30
N VAL A 217 -9.64 -25.61 -11.46
CA VAL A 217 -10.42 -24.46 -10.98
C VAL A 217 -10.78 -23.53 -12.14
N ARG A 218 -9.84 -23.26 -13.06
CA ARG A 218 -10.10 -22.44 -14.24
C ARG A 218 -11.17 -23.06 -15.14
N ASP A 219 -11.06 -24.34 -15.44
CA ASP A 219 -11.99 -25.04 -16.33
C ASP A 219 -13.38 -25.12 -15.69
N HIS A 220 -13.47 -25.37 -14.38
CA HIS A 220 -14.74 -25.37 -13.67
C HIS A 220 -15.43 -24.00 -13.71
N LEU A 221 -14.70 -22.93 -13.40
CA LEU A 221 -15.23 -21.56 -13.45
C LEU A 221 -15.66 -21.15 -14.87
N ALA A 222 -14.95 -21.59 -15.91
CA ALA A 222 -15.33 -21.34 -17.29
C ALA A 222 -16.66 -22.00 -17.70
N HIS A 223 -17.02 -23.12 -17.07
CA HIS A 223 -18.31 -23.80 -17.30
C HIS A 223 -19.44 -23.26 -16.40
N SER A 224 -19.12 -22.65 -15.26
CA SER A 224 -20.10 -22.06 -14.33
C SER A 224 -20.64 -20.69 -14.78
N SER A 225 -19.92 -19.96 -15.62
CA SER A 225 -20.33 -18.63 -16.15
C SER A 225 -21.47 -18.68 -17.19
N GLY A 226 -22.08 -19.84 -17.42
CA GLY A 226 -23.20 -20.04 -18.36
C GLY A 226 -24.60 -20.06 -17.72
N ASN A 227 -24.72 -19.83 -16.40
CA ASN A 227 -26.01 -19.76 -15.69
C ASN A 227 -25.96 -18.68 -14.61
N ILE A 228 -25.98 -17.41 -15.02
CA ILE A 228 -26.53 -16.28 -14.24
C ILE A 228 -27.24 -15.35 -15.21
#